data_AF-A0A842W2J5-F1
#
_entry.id   AF-A0A842W2J5-F1
#
_cell.length_a   1.000
_cell.length_b   1.000
_cell.length_c   1.000
_cell.angle_alpha   90.00
_cell.angle_beta   90.00
_cell.angle_gamma   90.00
#
_symmetry.space_group_name_H-M   'P 1'
#
loop_
_entity.id
_entity.type
_entity.pdbx_description
1 polymer ?
#
loop_
_entity_poly.entity_id
_entity_poly.type
_entity_poly.pdbx_seq_one_letter_code
_entity_poly.pdbx_strand_id
1 'polypeptide(L)'
;MAKKGFTSRLKHNILMIGIAIIFALFVGYGIDTFYEAPEYEDFCNESERLRPVKLNQSDMEEFNAKQNQCWEQYDAAREPYNRNVFIITLVIGLAAVIAGSFFMKVESVSSGIMAGGVLTIIYGTLRYWGDMHKYLRFSVLTIVLIILIWIGYKKFRD
;
A
#
# COMPACT_ATOMS: atom_id res chain seq x y z
N MET A 1 -33.78 -5.75 30.63
CA MET A 1 -33.88 -4.82 29.48
C MET A 1 -32.58 -4.03 29.25
N ALA A 2 -31.41 -4.68 29.13
CA ALA A 2 -30.10 -4.00 28.97
C ALA A 2 -29.41 -4.23 27.60
N LYS A 3 -29.95 -5.09 26.73
CA LYS A 3 -29.29 -5.49 25.46
C LYS A 3 -29.43 -4.50 24.30
N LYS A 4 -30.37 -3.55 24.36
CA LYS A 4 -30.76 -2.70 23.21
C LYS A 4 -29.71 -1.61 22.89
N GLY A 5 -29.01 -1.09 23.90
CA GLY A 5 -27.96 -0.07 23.72
C GLY A 5 -26.67 -0.64 23.12
N PHE A 6 -26.22 -1.79 23.62
CA PHE A 6 -24.97 -2.42 23.18
C PHE A 6 -25.04 -2.94 21.73
N THR A 7 -26.15 -3.59 21.37
CA THR A 7 -26.33 -4.14 20.01
C THR A 7 -26.45 -3.08 18.92
N SER A 8 -26.85 -1.84 19.25
CA SER A 8 -26.94 -0.74 18.28
C SER A 8 -25.55 -0.17 17.91
N ARG A 9 -24.73 0.15 18.92
CA ARG A 9 -23.35 0.64 18.71
C ARG A 9 -22.46 -0.42 18.07
N LEU A 10 -22.67 -1.70 18.41
CA LEU A 10 -21.93 -2.81 17.81
C LEU A 10 -22.17 -2.93 16.30
N LYS A 11 -23.42 -2.81 15.83
CA LYS A 11 -23.76 -2.87 14.40
C LYS A 11 -23.10 -1.75 13.60
N HIS A 12 -23.08 -0.53 14.15
CA HIS A 12 -22.43 0.61 13.51
C HIS A 12 -20.91 0.40 13.38
N ASN A 13 -20.27 -0.07 14.44
CA ASN A 13 -18.81 -0.29 14.45
C ASN A 13 -18.40 -1.43 13.50
N ILE A 14 -19.17 -2.52 13.44
CA ILE A 14 -18.90 -3.63 12.50
C ILE A 14 -18.99 -3.15 11.06
N LEU A 15 -19.99 -2.32 10.74
CA LEU A 15 -20.15 -1.77 9.39
C LEU A 15 -18.96 -0.85 9.03
N MET A 16 -18.54 0.02 9.95
CA MET A 16 -17.38 0.90 9.75
C MET A 16 -16.11 0.08 9.46
N ILE A 17 -15.79 -0.91 10.30
CA ILE A 17 -14.59 -1.75 10.16
C ILE A 17 -14.66 -2.56 8.87
N GLY A 18 -15.82 -3.12 8.56
CA GLY A 18 -16.04 -3.87 7.32
C GLY A 18 -15.77 -3.01 6.08
N ILE A 19 -16.34 -1.80 6.03
CA ILE A 19 -16.09 -0.85 4.93
C ILE A 19 -14.61 -0.49 4.86
N ALA A 20 -13.95 -0.20 5.98
CA ALA A 20 -12.55 0.19 5.99
C ALA A 20 -11.63 -0.90 5.40
N ILE A 21 -11.83 -2.15 5.81
CA ILE A 21 -11.04 -3.29 5.34
C ILE A 21 -11.34 -3.58 3.87
N ILE A 22 -12.62 -3.69 3.50
CA ILE A 22 -13.01 -4.01 2.12
C ILE A 22 -12.57 -2.90 1.16
N PHE A 23 -12.65 -1.63 1.57
CA PHE A 23 -12.15 -0.52 0.76
C PHE A 23 -10.65 -0.62 0.51
N ALA A 24 -9.84 -0.87 1.55
CA ALA A 24 -8.40 -1.02 1.40
C ALA A 24 -8.04 -2.22 0.50
N LEU A 25 -8.72 -3.35 0.67
CA LEU A 25 -8.56 -4.52 -0.19
C LEU A 25 -8.97 -4.23 -1.64
N PHE A 26 -10.10 -3.56 -1.85
CA PHE A 26 -10.58 -3.18 -3.18
C PHE A 26 -9.55 -2.30 -3.91
N VAL A 27 -8.96 -1.32 -3.22
CA VAL A 27 -7.91 -0.49 -3.83
C VAL A 27 -6.66 -1.31 -4.11
N GLY A 28 -6.22 -2.15 -3.17
CA GLY A 28 -5.04 -3.01 -3.34
C GLY A 28 -5.17 -3.95 -4.53
N TYR A 29 -6.24 -4.75 -4.58
CA TYR A 29 -6.51 -5.65 -5.71
C TYR A 29 -6.82 -4.90 -7.00
N GLY A 30 -7.46 -3.73 -6.92
CA GLY A 30 -7.71 -2.88 -8.08
C GLY A 30 -6.41 -2.44 -8.74
N ILE A 31 -5.43 -2.00 -7.95
CA ILE A 31 -4.10 -1.65 -8.45
C ILE A 31 -3.44 -2.88 -9.08
N ASP A 32 -3.47 -4.03 -8.41
CA ASP A 32 -2.88 -5.28 -8.91
C ASP A 32 -3.49 -5.71 -10.26
N THR A 33 -4.79 -5.47 -10.45
CA THR A 33 -5.51 -5.83 -11.70
C THR A 33 -5.20 -4.90 -12.87
N PHE A 34 -4.98 -3.60 -12.62
CA PHE A 34 -4.79 -2.60 -13.68
C PHE A 34 -3.33 -2.14 -13.83
N TYR A 35 -2.46 -2.50 -12.89
CA TYR A 35 -1.06 -2.15 -12.84
C TYR A 35 -0.26 -3.37 -12.37
N GLU A 36 0.09 -4.21 -13.34
CA GLU A 36 0.78 -5.48 -13.13
C GLU A 36 2.16 -5.26 -12.49
N ALA A 37 2.45 -6.04 -11.45
CA ALA A 37 3.75 -6.05 -10.83
C ALA A 37 4.78 -6.75 -11.75
N PRO A 38 6.03 -6.26 -11.82
CA PRO A 38 7.08 -7.02 -12.48
C PRO A 38 7.28 -8.35 -11.75
N GLU A 39 7.19 -9.45 -12.47
CA GLU A 39 7.45 -10.77 -11.90
C GLU A 39 8.94 -11.09 -11.97
N TYR A 40 9.46 -11.77 -10.95
CA TYR A 40 10.88 -12.11 -10.90
C TYR A 40 11.30 -13.01 -12.07
N GLU A 41 10.41 -13.92 -12.47
CA GLU A 41 10.68 -14.94 -13.51
C GLU A 41 10.82 -14.33 -14.90
N ASP A 42 10.22 -13.15 -15.16
CA ASP A 42 10.37 -12.41 -16.41
C ASP A 42 11.80 -11.93 -16.65
N PHE A 43 12.55 -11.73 -15.56
CA PHE A 43 13.94 -11.30 -15.62
C PHE A 43 14.88 -12.49 -15.39
N CYS A 44 14.58 -13.32 -14.38
CA CYS A 44 15.46 -14.35 -13.85
C CYS A 44 14.87 -15.74 -14.06
N ASN A 45 15.34 -16.44 -15.09
CA ASN A 45 14.91 -17.81 -15.36
C ASN A 45 15.35 -18.77 -14.24
N GLU A 46 14.48 -19.69 -13.85
CA GLU A 46 14.75 -20.67 -12.79
C GLU A 46 15.94 -21.59 -13.12
N SER A 47 16.14 -21.91 -14.40
CA SER A 47 17.30 -22.66 -14.89
C SER A 47 18.64 -21.95 -14.66
N GLU A 48 18.63 -20.62 -14.47
CA GLU A 48 19.81 -19.81 -14.20
C GLU A 48 20.12 -19.69 -12.71
N ARG A 49 19.22 -20.11 -11.81
CA ARG A 49 19.47 -20.16 -10.35
C ARG A 49 20.28 -21.38 -9.92
N LEU A 50 20.24 -22.47 -10.69
CA LEU A 50 20.96 -23.69 -10.36
C LEU A 50 22.46 -23.46 -10.51
N ARG A 51 23.16 -23.33 -9.38
CA ARG A 51 24.62 -23.32 -9.37
C ARG A 51 25.12 -24.61 -10.01
N PRO A 52 25.86 -24.57 -11.11
CA PRO A 52 26.46 -25.77 -11.66
C PRO A 52 27.42 -26.38 -10.64
N VAL A 53 27.28 -27.68 -10.39
CA VAL A 53 28.02 -28.42 -9.35
C VAL A 53 29.53 -28.52 -9.65
N LYS A 54 29.93 -28.22 -10.89
CA LYS A 54 31.32 -28.12 -11.33
C LYS A 54 31.50 -26.86 -12.16
N LEU A 55 32.09 -25.82 -11.57
CA LEU A 55 32.52 -24.63 -12.29
C LEU A 55 34.00 -24.39 -12.02
N ASN A 56 34.73 -23.94 -13.04
CA ASN A 56 36.02 -23.29 -12.85
C ASN A 56 35.78 -21.85 -12.31
N GLN A 57 36.84 -21.10 -12.03
CA GLN A 57 36.71 -19.72 -11.53
C GLN A 57 36.04 -18.77 -12.55
N SER A 58 36.29 -18.93 -13.85
CA SER A 58 35.70 -18.06 -14.88
C SER A 58 34.20 -18.27 -15.03
N ASP A 59 33.73 -19.51 -14.99
CA ASP A 59 32.32 -19.84 -15.14
C ASP A 59 31.52 -19.40 -13.89
N MET A 60 32.15 -19.37 -12.73
CA MET A 60 31.56 -18.83 -11.49
C MET A 60 31.41 -17.31 -11.55
N GLU A 61 32.40 -16.61 -12.10
CA GLU A 61 32.33 -15.16 -12.31
C GLU A 61 31.22 -14.82 -13.31
N GLU A 62 31.13 -15.53 -14.43
CA GLU A 62 30.07 -15.36 -15.43
C GLU A 62 28.68 -15.62 -14.84
N PHE A 63 28.51 -16.69 -14.06
CA PHE A 63 27.26 -16.99 -13.36
C PHE A 63 26.85 -15.87 -12.40
N ASN A 64 27.77 -15.38 -11.58
CA ASN A 64 27.50 -14.30 -10.63
C ASN A 64 27.18 -12.99 -11.35
N ALA A 65 27.88 -12.68 -12.43
CA ALA A 65 27.61 -11.50 -13.25
C ALA A 65 26.19 -11.56 -13.85
N LYS A 66 25.79 -12.71 -14.39
CA LYS A 66 24.44 -12.93 -14.94
C LYS A 66 23.34 -12.82 -13.87
N GLN A 67 23.58 -13.42 -12.69
CA GLN A 67 22.67 -13.28 -11.54
C GLN A 67 22.53 -11.81 -11.12
N ASN A 68 23.65 -11.10 -10.94
CA ASN A 68 23.64 -9.69 -10.55
C ASN A 68 22.91 -8.82 -11.58
N GLN A 69 23.19 -9.03 -12.87
CA GLN A 69 22.54 -8.31 -13.96
C GLN A 69 21.03 -8.55 -13.95
N CYS A 70 20.60 -9.78 -13.67
CA CYS A 70 19.18 -10.08 -13.57
C CYS A 70 18.50 -9.35 -12.40
N TRP A 71 19.10 -9.42 -11.21
CA TRP A 71 18.60 -8.70 -10.03
C TRP A 71 18.52 -7.20 -10.28
N GLU A 72 19.53 -6.63 -10.94
CA GLU A 72 19.55 -5.21 -11.31
C GLU A 72 18.41 -4.84 -12.27
N GLN A 73 18.11 -5.68 -13.26
CA GLN A 73 16.99 -5.44 -14.18
C GLN A 73 15.63 -5.55 -13.49
N TYR A 74 15.45 -6.57 -12.64
CA TYR A 74 14.24 -6.73 -11.83
C TYR A 74 14.05 -5.53 -10.89
N ASP A 75 15.09 -5.11 -10.17
CA ASP A 75 15.02 -3.96 -9.27
C ASP A 75 14.74 -2.65 -10.04
N ALA A 76 15.36 -2.48 -11.22
CA ALA A 76 15.10 -1.33 -12.10
C ALA A 76 13.65 -1.25 -12.58
N ALA A 77 12.96 -2.39 -12.74
CA ALA A 77 11.53 -2.42 -13.06
C ALA A 77 10.63 -2.29 -11.82
N ARG A 78 11.04 -2.90 -10.70
CA ARG A 78 10.28 -2.96 -9.45
C ARG A 78 10.25 -1.66 -8.68
N GLU A 79 11.36 -0.93 -8.63
CA GLU A 79 11.45 0.34 -7.91
C GLU A 79 10.44 1.40 -8.44
N PRO A 80 10.39 1.72 -9.75
CA PRO A 80 9.41 2.66 -10.27
C PRO A 80 7.97 2.15 -10.11
N TYR A 81 7.75 0.84 -10.24
CA TYR A 81 6.45 0.22 -9.99
C TYR A 81 5.98 0.48 -8.53
N ASN A 82 6.78 0.13 -7.53
CA ASN A 82 6.41 0.32 -6.12
C ASN A 82 6.23 1.80 -5.77
N ARG A 83 7.04 2.68 -6.36
CA ARG A 83 6.88 4.14 -6.22
C ARG A 83 5.53 4.61 -6.78
N ASN A 84 5.14 4.13 -7.96
CA ASN A 84 3.86 4.49 -8.57
C ASN A 84 2.67 3.95 -7.77
N VAL A 85 2.73 2.70 -7.31
CA VAL A 85 1.71 2.12 -6.42
C VAL A 85 1.56 2.93 -5.14
N PHE A 86 2.67 3.36 -4.54
CA PHE A 86 2.66 4.23 -3.38
C PHE A 86 1.96 5.58 -3.66
N ILE A 87 2.26 6.22 -4.79
CA ILE A 87 1.62 7.49 -5.18
C ILE A 87 0.11 7.29 -5.43
N ILE A 88 -0.28 6.24 -6.14
CA ILE A 88 -1.69 5.92 -6.43
C ILE A 88 -2.47 5.69 -5.13
N THR A 89 -1.95 4.84 -4.24
CA THR A 89 -2.57 4.55 -2.93
C THR A 89 -2.64 5.80 -2.04
N LEU A 90 -1.61 6.66 -2.06
CA LEU A 90 -1.61 7.92 -1.35
C LEU A 90 -2.71 8.86 -1.85
N VAL A 91 -2.83 9.06 -3.16
CA VAL A 91 -3.84 9.94 -3.77
C VAL A 91 -5.25 9.41 -3.51
N ILE A 92 -5.50 8.11 -3.74
CA ILE A 92 -6.79 7.48 -3.48
C ILE A 92 -7.15 7.55 -2.00
N GLY A 93 -6.19 7.27 -1.12
CA GLY A 93 -6.41 7.31 0.33
C GLY A 93 -6.74 8.70 0.83
N LEU A 94 -6.00 9.74 0.37
CA LEU A 94 -6.31 11.13 0.71
C LEU A 94 -7.67 11.57 0.16
N ALA A 95 -7.99 11.21 -1.09
CA ALA A 95 -9.29 11.48 -1.69
C ALA A 95 -10.41 10.82 -0.89
N ALA A 96 -10.23 9.58 -0.43
CA ALA A 96 -11.19 8.87 0.41
C ALA A 96 -11.39 9.55 1.79
N VAL A 97 -10.31 9.97 2.44
CA VAL A 97 -10.39 10.70 3.72
C VAL A 97 -11.15 12.02 3.55
N ILE A 98 -10.87 12.78 2.48
CA ILE A 98 -11.57 14.04 2.18
C ILE A 98 -13.04 13.78 1.81
N ALA A 99 -13.30 12.82 0.93
CA ALA A 99 -14.64 12.47 0.49
C ALA A 99 -15.52 11.99 1.66
N GLY A 100 -14.99 11.12 2.50
CA GLY A 100 -15.65 10.65 3.72
C GLY A 100 -15.91 11.79 4.72
N SER A 101 -15.06 12.82 4.74
CA SER A 101 -15.24 13.97 5.63
C SER A 101 -16.37 14.92 5.20
N PHE A 102 -16.56 15.16 3.90
CA PHE A 102 -17.43 16.23 3.40
C PHE A 102 -18.67 15.78 2.62
N PHE A 103 -18.67 14.61 1.97
CA PHE A 103 -19.71 14.27 0.99
C PHE A 103 -20.77 13.29 1.51
N MET A 104 -20.50 12.56 2.60
CA MET A 104 -21.34 11.45 3.05
C MET A 104 -22.22 11.85 4.24
N LYS A 105 -23.55 11.79 4.08
CA LYS A 105 -24.54 12.05 5.15
C LYS A 105 -24.68 10.89 6.15
N VAL A 106 -24.18 9.71 5.82
CA VAL A 106 -24.31 8.49 6.65
C VAL A 106 -23.05 8.29 7.48
N GLU A 107 -23.18 8.44 8.79
CA GLU A 107 -22.06 8.47 9.75
C GLU A 107 -21.20 7.20 9.76
N SER A 108 -21.79 6.01 9.57
CA SER A 108 -21.03 4.75 9.48
C SER A 108 -20.19 4.67 8.21
N VAL A 109 -20.76 5.10 7.08
CA VAL A 109 -20.13 4.99 5.76
C VAL A 109 -19.01 6.01 5.64
N SER A 110 -19.24 7.25 6.08
CA SER A 110 -18.22 8.30 6.13
C SER A 110 -17.00 7.85 6.94
N SER A 111 -17.24 7.33 8.16
CA SER A 111 -16.17 6.92 9.06
C SER A 111 -15.43 5.69 8.54
N GLY A 112 -16.16 4.74 7.92
CA GLY A 112 -15.59 3.57 7.28
C GLY A 112 -14.69 3.92 6.10
N ILE A 113 -15.13 4.83 5.22
CA ILE A 113 -14.33 5.29 4.07
C ILE A 113 -13.10 6.08 4.53
N MET A 114 -13.23 6.95 5.55
CA MET A 114 -12.09 7.65 6.13
C MET A 114 -11.05 6.66 6.69
N ALA A 115 -11.49 5.69 7.49
CA ALA A 115 -10.62 4.66 8.03
C ALA A 115 -10.00 3.79 6.93
N GLY A 116 -10.77 3.44 5.89
CA GLY A 116 -10.29 2.71 4.72
C GLY A 116 -9.24 3.49 3.93
N GLY A 117 -9.42 4.81 3.76
CA GLY A 117 -8.44 5.69 3.13
C GLY A 117 -7.12 5.71 3.91
N VAL A 118 -7.18 5.81 5.24
CA VAL A 118 -5.99 5.72 6.10
C VAL A 118 -5.31 4.34 5.96
N LEU A 119 -6.08 3.25 6.01
CA LEU A 119 -5.55 1.90 5.82
C LEU A 119 -4.89 1.71 4.45
N THR A 120 -5.46 2.32 3.41
CA THR A 120 -4.92 2.29 2.03
C THR A 120 -3.56 3.00 1.97
N ILE A 121 -3.40 4.14 2.63
CA ILE A 121 -2.12 4.87 2.73
C ILE A 121 -1.09 4.01 3.47
N ILE A 122 -1.49 3.37 4.58
CA ILE A 122 -0.60 2.48 5.34
C ILE A 122 -0.15 1.30 4.45
N TYR A 123 -1.08 0.66 3.74
CA TYR A 123 -0.78 -0.42 2.80
C TYR A 123 0.26 -0.01 1.75
N GLY A 124 0.04 1.12 1.06
CA GLY A 124 0.98 1.63 0.06
C GLY A 124 2.35 1.96 0.64
N THR A 125 2.37 2.54 1.86
CA THR A 125 3.61 2.87 2.57
C THR A 125 4.39 1.63 2.95
N LEU A 126 3.72 0.58 3.47
CA LEU A 126 4.36 -0.69 3.81
C LEU A 126 4.92 -1.39 2.57
N ARG A 127 4.22 -1.31 1.43
CA ARG A 127 4.67 -1.91 0.17
C ARG A 127 5.94 -1.25 -0.36
N TYR A 128 6.02 0.08 -0.35
CA TYR A 128 7.21 0.80 -0.84
C TYR A 128 8.31 0.95 0.24
N TRP A 129 8.07 0.52 1.49
CA TRP A 129 8.99 0.74 2.61
C TRP A 129 10.38 0.16 2.38
N GLY A 130 10.55 -0.94 1.63
CA GLY A 130 11.89 -1.47 1.32
C GLY A 130 12.71 -0.48 0.50
N ASP A 131 12.11 -0.01 -0.60
CA ASP A 131 12.78 0.70 -1.68
C ASP A 131 12.79 2.23 -1.47
N MET A 132 11.91 2.75 -0.60
CA MET A 132 11.75 4.18 -0.39
C MET A 132 12.99 4.81 0.24
N HIS A 133 13.51 5.91 -0.30
CA HIS A 133 14.60 6.64 0.36
C HIS A 133 14.21 7.14 1.76
N LYS A 134 15.17 7.17 2.68
CA LYS A 134 14.98 7.57 4.09
C LYS A 134 14.28 8.94 4.22
N TYR A 135 14.65 9.91 3.38
CA TYR A 135 14.07 11.25 3.38
C TYR A 135 12.60 11.25 2.92
N LEU A 136 12.27 10.47 1.87
CA LEU A 136 10.91 10.37 1.36
C LEU A 136 9.96 9.78 2.42
N ARG A 137 10.38 8.73 3.13
CA ARG A 137 9.59 8.11 4.22
C ARG A 137 9.20 9.16 5.27
N PHE A 138 10.18 9.95 5.71
CA PHE A 138 9.95 10.99 6.72
C PHE A 138 9.00 12.08 6.21
N SER A 139 9.27 12.64 5.02
CA SER A 139 8.44 13.71 4.44
C SER A 139 6.98 13.30 4.27
N VAL A 140 6.73 12.08 3.77
CA VAL A 140 5.37 11.57 3.58
C VAL A 140 4.65 11.41 4.90
N LEU A 141 5.29 10.82 5.91
CA LEU A 141 4.69 10.66 7.24
C LEU A 141 4.35 12.02 7.86
N THR A 142 5.23 13.01 7.72
CA THR A 142 4.97 14.37 8.18
C THR A 142 3.76 15.00 7.47
N ILE A 143 3.68 14.89 6.14
CA ILE A 143 2.57 15.45 5.35
C ILE A 143 1.25 14.78 5.72
N VAL A 144 1.20 13.44 5.75
CA VAL A 144 -0.01 12.69 6.11
C VAL A 144 -0.47 13.04 7.51
N LEU A 145 0.46 13.13 8.47
CA LEU A 145 0.13 13.51 9.85
C LEU A 145 -0.45 14.93 9.93
N ILE A 146 0.15 15.91 9.25
CA ILE A 146 -0.35 17.29 9.21
C ILE A 146 -1.79 17.31 8.65
N ILE A 147 -2.05 16.59 7.55
CA ILE A 147 -3.38 16.51 6.94
C ILE A 147 -4.40 15.90 7.92
N LEU A 148 -4.05 14.78 8.57
CA LEU A 148 -4.95 14.13 9.52
C LEU A 148 -5.26 15.02 10.73
N ILE A 149 -4.26 15.73 11.27
CA ILE A 149 -4.45 16.69 12.36
C ILE A 149 -5.36 17.85 11.90
N TRP A 150 -5.13 18.39 10.70
CA TRP A 150 -5.94 19.47 10.17
C TRP A 150 -7.40 19.08 9.97
N ILE A 151 -7.67 17.89 9.40
CA ILE A 151 -9.02 17.35 9.22
C ILE A 151 -9.68 17.11 10.58
N GLY A 152 -8.95 16.53 11.53
CA GLY A 152 -9.44 16.30 12.89
C GLY A 152 -9.85 17.61 13.56
N TYR A 153 -8.96 18.60 13.60
CA TYR A 153 -9.24 19.89 14.22
C TYR A 153 -10.43 20.61 13.58
N LYS A 154 -10.52 20.59 12.25
CA LYS A 154 -11.65 21.20 11.54
C LYS A 154 -12.98 20.51 11.89
N LYS A 155 -13.01 19.18 11.86
CA LYS A 155 -14.22 18.40 12.12
C LYS A 155 -14.70 18.45 13.58
N PHE A 156 -13.81 18.68 14.55
CA PHE A 156 -14.21 18.87 15.94
C PHE A 156 -14.66 20.30 16.28
N ARG A 157 -14.43 21.26 15.38
CA ARG A 157 -14.85 22.65 15.55
C ARG A 157 -16.17 22.98 14.82
N ASP A 158 -16.49 22.24 13.76
CA ASP A 158 -17.77 22.28 13.05
C ASP A 158 -18.82 21.37 13.74
#